data_AF-A0A929EZ35-F1
#
_entry.id   AF-A0A929EZ35-F1
#
_cell.length_a   1.000
_cell.length_b   1.000
_cell.length_c   1.000
_cell.angle_alpha   90.00
_cell.angle_beta   90.00
_cell.angle_gamma   90.00
#
_symmetry.space_group_name_H-M   'P 1'
#
loop_
_entity.id
_entity.type
_entity.pdbx_description
1 polymer ?
#
loop_
_entity_poly.entity_id
_entity_poly.type
_entity_poly.pdbx_seq_one_letter_code
_entity_poly.pdbx_strand_id
1 'polypeptide(L)'
;MNWSKKKDGSPVAKIKTIADLNHAILFAQRFILSPETLIRRSWISRSYSIDTGESSYELTLLAGEVLSRCSGKMNVFDICDQLSVRFPTPSLTYELAEIICEAEQHGWISRQ
;
A
#
# COMPACT_ATOMS: atom_id res chain seq x y z
N MET A 1 -32.61 14.52 3.52
CA MET A 1 -31.18 14.54 3.14
C MET A 1 -31.01 15.46 1.94
N ASN A 2 -30.38 16.62 2.14
CA ASN A 2 -30.15 17.60 1.06
C ASN A 2 -28.86 17.25 0.31
N TRP A 3 -28.99 16.95 -0.98
CA TRP A 3 -27.88 16.71 -1.89
C TRP A 3 -27.51 18.03 -2.57
N SER A 4 -26.41 18.66 -2.16
CA SER A 4 -25.80 19.77 -2.92
C SER A 4 -24.67 19.24 -3.80
N LYS A 5 -24.90 19.27 -5.12
CA LYS A 5 -23.92 19.03 -6.20
C LYS A 5 -22.99 20.24 -6.31
N LYS A 6 -21.68 20.01 -6.40
CA LYS A 6 -20.75 20.94 -7.07
C LYS A 6 -20.67 20.59 -8.56
N LYS A 7 -20.33 21.59 -9.39
CA LYS A 7 -20.50 21.61 -10.86
C LYS A 7 -19.39 20.90 -11.65
N ASP A 8 -18.36 20.40 -11.00
CA ASP A 8 -17.35 19.55 -11.61
C ASP A 8 -17.60 18.10 -11.18
N GLY A 9 -17.76 17.19 -12.14
CA GLY A 9 -18.08 15.78 -11.89
C GLY A 9 -16.99 14.97 -11.17
N SER A 10 -16.07 15.63 -10.46
CA SER A 10 -15.08 14.98 -9.61
C SER A 10 -15.78 14.57 -8.31
N PRO A 11 -15.83 13.26 -7.96
CA PRO A 11 -16.26 12.86 -6.64
C PRO A 11 -15.26 13.43 -5.63
N VAL A 12 -15.63 14.54 -4.97
CA VAL A 12 -14.97 14.94 -3.72
C VAL A 12 -15.30 13.81 -2.74
N ALA A 13 -14.35 12.92 -2.51
CA ALA A 13 -14.44 11.92 -1.47
C ALA A 13 -14.72 12.65 -0.15
N LYS A 14 -15.98 12.63 0.29
CA LYS A 14 -16.35 13.20 1.59
C LYS A 14 -15.82 12.22 2.63
N ILE A 15 -14.73 12.59 3.30
CA ILE A 15 -14.24 11.93 4.51
C ILE A 15 -15.40 11.99 5.52
N LYS A 16 -15.99 10.83 5.86
CA LYS A 16 -17.15 10.74 6.76
C LYS A 16 -16.78 10.14 8.10
N THR A 17 -15.67 9.42 8.17
CA THR A 17 -15.20 8.72 9.36
C THR A 17 -13.72 9.02 9.64
N ILE A 18 -13.29 8.75 10.87
CA ILE A 18 -11.86 8.84 11.26
C ILE A 18 -11.03 7.82 10.47
N ALA A 19 -11.59 6.65 10.16
CA ALA A 19 -10.94 5.64 9.32
C ALA A 19 -10.69 6.17 7.90
N ASP A 20 -11.67 6.87 7.30
CA ASP A 20 -11.50 7.50 5.99
C ASP A 20 -10.38 8.55 6.00
N LEU A 21 -10.28 9.33 7.09
CA LEU A 21 -9.23 10.34 7.25
C LEU A 21 -7.86 9.68 7.39
N ASN A 22 -7.75 8.63 8.21
CA ASN A 22 -6.50 7.90 8.41
C ASN A 22 -6.03 7.22 7.12
N HIS A 23 -6.94 6.63 6.34
CA HIS A 23 -6.63 6.08 5.03
C HIS A 23 -6.19 7.18 4.06
N ALA A 24 -6.88 8.32 4.01
CA ALA A 24 -6.47 9.43 3.14
C ALA A 24 -5.07 9.96 3.48
N ILE A 25 -4.75 10.08 4.78
CA ILE A 25 -3.42 10.50 5.25
C ILE A 25 -2.37 9.45 4.87
N LEU A 26 -2.62 8.17 5.14
CA LEU A 26 -1.72 7.08 4.77
C LEU A 26 -1.48 7.05 3.27
N PHE A 27 -2.53 7.24 2.46
CA PHE A 27 -2.47 7.12 1.01
C PHE A 27 -1.68 8.25 0.34
N ALA A 28 -1.63 9.42 0.99
CA ALA A 28 -0.80 10.54 0.56
C ALA A 28 0.70 10.34 0.87
N GLN A 29 1.04 9.38 1.73
CA GLN A 29 2.42 9.17 2.20
C GLN A 29 3.22 8.27 1.28
N ARG A 30 4.54 8.42 1.39
CA ARG A 30 5.55 7.65 0.68
C ARG A 30 6.30 6.79 1.69
N PHE A 31 6.65 5.59 1.25
CA PHE A 31 7.37 4.62 2.05
C PHE A 31 8.62 4.15 1.32
N ILE A 32 9.67 3.92 2.08
CA ILE A 32 10.93 3.34 1.62
C ILE A 32 11.24 2.10 2.45
N LEU A 33 11.81 1.08 1.81
CA LEU A 33 12.35 -0.08 2.53
C LEU A 33 13.45 0.33 3.48
N SER A 34 13.43 -0.25 4.67
CA SER A 34 14.53 -0.12 5.62
C SER A 34 15.81 -0.72 5.03
N PRO A 35 17.01 -0.19 5.36
CA PRO A 35 18.26 -0.65 4.76
C PRO A 35 18.56 -2.14 4.94
N GLU A 36 18.12 -2.71 6.07
CA GLU A 36 18.28 -4.13 6.42
C GLU A 36 17.25 -5.04 5.72
N THR A 37 16.27 -4.46 5.02
CA THR A 37 15.14 -5.17 4.44
C THR A 37 15.33 -5.41 2.94
N LEU A 38 15.36 -6.67 2.55
CA LEU A 38 15.51 -7.13 1.18
C LEU A 38 14.28 -7.91 0.73
N ILE A 39 13.64 -7.44 -0.35
CA ILE A 39 12.54 -8.16 -0.98
C ILE A 39 13.09 -9.00 -2.14
N ARG A 40 12.81 -10.29 -2.11
CA ARG A 40 13.16 -11.23 -3.19
C ARG A 40 11.91 -11.68 -3.91
N ARG A 41 11.99 -11.72 -5.24
CA ARG A 41 10.97 -12.30 -6.11
C ARG A 41 11.50 -13.58 -6.73
N SER A 42 10.77 -14.68 -6.56
CA SER A 42 11.06 -15.92 -7.27
C SER A 42 10.18 -16.02 -8.52
N TRP A 43 10.81 -16.04 -9.70
CA TRP A 43 10.10 -16.21 -10.96
C TRP A 43 9.58 -17.64 -11.17
N ILE A 44 10.25 -18.62 -10.58
CA ILE A 44 9.92 -20.05 -10.71
C ILE A 44 8.67 -20.38 -9.90
N SER A 45 8.63 -19.97 -8.62
CA SER A 45 7.50 -20.22 -7.72
C SER A 45 6.45 -19.11 -7.73
N ARG A 46 6.70 -17.99 -8.45
CA ARG A 46 5.84 -16.79 -8.46
C ARG A 46 5.53 -16.26 -7.05
N SER A 47 6.47 -16.43 -6.13
CA SER A 47 6.35 -15.97 -4.74
C SER A 47 7.28 -14.82 -4.44
N TYR A 48 7.00 -14.14 -3.34
CA TYR A 48 7.85 -13.12 -2.76
C TYR A 48 8.30 -13.56 -1.38
N SER A 49 9.48 -13.13 -0.97
CA SER A 49 9.95 -13.24 0.41
C SER A 49 10.59 -11.94 0.84
N ILE A 50 10.57 -11.66 2.14
CA ILE A 50 11.29 -10.56 2.74
C ILE A 50 12.34 -11.09 3.70
N ASP A 51 13.54 -10.57 3.58
CA ASP A 51 14.70 -10.91 4.41
C ASP A 51 15.06 -9.66 5.20
N THR A 52 15.20 -9.81 6.52
CA THR A 52 15.47 -8.73 7.48
C THR A 52 16.85 -8.85 8.11
N GLY A 53 17.69 -9.75 7.61
CA GLY A 53 18.97 -10.12 8.24
C GLY A 53 18.80 -11.08 9.42
N GLU A 54 17.74 -10.94 10.20
CA GLU A 54 17.42 -11.82 11.34
C GLU A 54 16.46 -12.96 10.95
N SER A 55 15.55 -12.70 10.02
CA SER A 55 14.47 -13.62 9.66
C SER A 55 14.05 -13.45 8.20
N SER A 56 13.51 -14.54 7.64
CA SER A 56 12.92 -14.57 6.30
C SER A 56 11.45 -14.95 6.39
N TYR A 57 10.59 -14.15 5.75
CA TYR A 57 9.15 -14.38 5.73
C TYR A 57 8.66 -14.55 4.30
N GLU A 58 7.76 -15.49 4.09
CA GLU A 58 7.05 -15.63 2.82
C GLU A 58 5.94 -14.57 2.74
N LEU A 59 5.86 -13.88 1.59
CA LEU A 59 4.86 -12.86 1.35
C LEU A 59 3.80 -13.38 0.39
N THR A 60 2.56 -12.94 0.60
CA THR A 60 1.53 -13.06 -0.42
C THR A 60 1.95 -12.30 -1.68
N LEU A 61 1.41 -12.71 -2.83
CA LEU A 61 1.73 -12.05 -4.10
C LEU A 61 1.42 -10.54 -4.06
N LEU A 62 0.31 -10.15 -3.42
CA LEU A 62 -0.05 -8.75 -3.25
C LEU A 62 0.95 -8.02 -2.36
N ALA A 63 1.27 -8.56 -1.18
CA ALA A 63 2.21 -7.93 -0.25
C ALA A 63 3.60 -7.73 -0.88
N GLY A 64 4.10 -8.73 -1.60
CA GLY A 64 5.37 -8.60 -2.34
C GLY A 64 5.35 -7.51 -3.41
N GLU A 65 4.27 -7.39 -4.17
CA GLU A 65 4.12 -6.34 -5.19
C GLU A 65 3.97 -4.95 -4.57
N VAL A 66 3.27 -4.81 -3.45
CA VAL A 66 3.14 -3.54 -2.71
C VAL A 66 4.49 -3.11 -2.16
N LEU A 67 5.15 -3.97 -1.39
CA LEU A 67 6.38 -3.62 -0.69
C LEU A 67 7.56 -3.40 -1.66
N SER A 68 7.62 -4.13 -2.78
CA SER A 68 8.66 -3.92 -3.81
C SER A 68 8.57 -2.55 -4.50
N ARG A 69 7.44 -1.84 -4.37
CA ARG A 69 7.25 -0.47 -4.91
C ARG A 69 7.55 0.62 -3.88
N CYS A 70 7.74 0.26 -2.61
CA CYS A 70 8.09 1.19 -1.53
C CYS A 70 9.56 1.67 -1.67
N SER A 71 9.76 2.62 -2.57
CA SER A 71 11.07 3.17 -2.93
C SER A 71 11.24 4.65 -2.58
N GLY A 72 10.24 5.26 -1.92
CA GLY A 72 10.16 6.70 -1.68
C GLY A 72 9.78 7.55 -2.91
N LYS A 73 9.66 6.95 -4.10
CA LYS A 73 9.33 7.69 -5.34
C LYS A 73 7.83 7.85 -5.59
N MET A 74 7.03 6.97 -5.01
CA MET A 74 5.58 6.87 -5.22
C MET A 74 4.88 6.92 -3.87
N ASN A 75 3.70 7.53 -3.84
CA ASN A 75 2.82 7.41 -2.68
C ASN A 75 1.97 6.12 -2.77
N VAL A 76 1.27 5.78 -1.70
CA VAL A 76 0.44 4.56 -1.65
C VAL A 76 -0.75 4.64 -2.63
N PHE A 77 -1.26 5.84 -2.95
CA PHE A 77 -2.28 6.00 -3.99
C PHE A 77 -1.78 5.56 -5.38
N ASP A 78 -0.59 5.99 -5.77
CA ASP A 78 0.03 5.62 -7.05
C ASP A 78 0.29 4.09 -7.13
N ILE A 79 0.68 3.50 -6.00
CA ILE A 79 0.87 2.03 -5.89
C ILE A 79 -0.48 1.32 -6.07
N CYS A 80 -1.53 1.79 -5.39
CA CYS A 80 -2.87 1.23 -5.49
C CYS A 80 -3.41 1.28 -6.93
N ASP A 81 -3.24 2.42 -7.61
CA ASP A 81 -3.69 2.60 -9.00
C ASP A 81 -3.01 1.60 -9.94
N GLN A 82 -1.68 1.46 -9.86
CA GLN A 82 -0.95 0.49 -10.68
C GLN A 82 -1.34 -0.96 -10.41
N LEU A 83 -1.64 -1.30 -9.15
CA LEU A 83 -1.98 -2.66 -8.76
C LEU A 83 -3.44 -3.02 -9.08
N SER A 84 -4.33 -2.04 -9.20
CA SER A 84 -5.75 -2.26 -9.48
C SER A 84 -6.01 -3.02 -10.78
N VAL A 85 -5.16 -2.83 -11.80
CA VAL A 85 -5.23 -3.54 -13.08
C VAL A 85 -4.95 -5.04 -12.90
N ARG A 86 -4.04 -5.38 -11.99
CA ARG A 86 -3.58 -6.76 -11.77
C ARG A 86 -4.36 -7.47 -10.65
N PHE A 87 -4.88 -6.72 -9.69
CA PHE A 87 -5.65 -7.19 -8.55
C PHE A 87 -7.00 -6.45 -8.51
N PRO A 88 -7.94 -6.76 -9.42
CA PRO A 88 -9.20 -6.03 -9.54
C PRO A 88 -10.20 -6.46 -8.45
N THR A 89 -9.93 -6.05 -7.20
CA THR A 89 -10.80 -6.30 -6.05
C THR A 89 -11.26 -5.00 -5.41
N PRO A 90 -12.54 -4.88 -5.00
CA PRO A 90 -13.06 -3.68 -4.32
C PRO A 90 -12.42 -3.44 -2.95
N SER A 91 -11.76 -4.44 -2.37
CA SER A 91 -11.05 -4.35 -1.08
C SER A 91 -9.58 -3.96 -1.21
N LEU A 92 -9.05 -3.74 -2.43
CA LEU A 92 -7.61 -3.56 -2.66
C LEU A 92 -7.02 -2.42 -1.82
N THR A 93 -7.74 -1.29 -1.73
CA THR A 93 -7.34 -0.14 -0.93
C THR A 93 -7.19 -0.50 0.55
N TYR A 94 -8.11 -1.32 1.08
CA TYR A 94 -8.09 -1.75 2.47
C TYR A 94 -6.94 -2.74 2.71
N GLU A 95 -6.79 -3.72 1.83
CA GLU A 95 -5.68 -4.70 1.90
C GLU A 95 -4.31 -4.01 1.81
N LEU A 96 -4.14 -3.01 0.93
CA LEU A 96 -2.91 -2.22 0.86
C LEU A 96 -2.64 -1.47 2.17
N ALA A 97 -3.68 -0.87 2.76
CA ALA A 97 -3.53 -0.15 4.02
C ALA A 97 -3.04 -1.08 5.13
N GLU A 98 -3.61 -2.29 5.23
CA GLU A 98 -3.20 -3.29 6.22
C GLU A 98 -1.75 -3.73 6.01
N ILE A 99 -1.38 -4.06 4.76
CA ILE A 99 0.00 -4.48 4.41
C ILE A 99 1.02 -3.39 4.78
N ILE A 100 0.74 -2.12 4.44
CA ILE A 100 1.63 -1.00 4.74
C ILE A 100 1.73 -0.77 6.25
N CYS A 101 0.61 -0.82 6.97
CA CYS A 101 0.61 -0.68 8.43
C CYS A 101 1.42 -1.78 9.10
N GLU A 102 1.21 -3.04 8.70
CA GLU A 102 1.93 -4.19 9.25
C GLU A 102 3.44 -4.10 8.93
N ALA A 103 3.80 -3.81 7.69
CA ALA A 103 5.21 -3.66 7.31
C ALA A 103 5.92 -2.50 8.04
N GLU A 104 5.21 -1.39 8.31
CA GLU A 104 5.72 -0.30 9.14
C GLU A 104 5.91 -0.74 10.60
N GLN A 105 4.95 -1.47 11.17
CA GLN A 105 5.05 -2.00 12.55
C GLN A 105 6.19 -2.98 12.73
N HIS A 106 6.48 -3.78 11.70
CA HIS A 106 7.64 -4.68 11.67
C HIS A 106 8.96 -3.96 11.35
N GLY A 107 8.93 -2.66 11.06
CA GLY A 107 10.12 -1.88 10.71
C GLY A 107 10.71 -2.22 9.34
N TRP A 108 9.97 -2.91 8.47
CA TRP A 108 10.41 -3.27 7.12
C TRP A 108 10.42 -2.06 6.16
N ILE A 109 9.51 -1.12 6.41
CA ILE A 109 9.42 0.14 5.69
C ILE A 109 9.34 1.31 6.68
N SER A 110 9.67 2.50 6.21
CA SER A 110 9.53 3.75 6.95
C SER A 110 8.95 4.86 6.09
N ARG A 111 8.26 5.82 6.72
CA ARG A 111 7.75 7.03 6.05
C ARG A 111 8.90 7.93 5.62
N GLN A 112 8.74 8.58 4.47
CA GLN A 112 9.64 9.61 3.95
C GLN A 112 9.08 11.02 4.08
#